data_AF-A0A444XZB5-F1
#
_entry.id   AF-A0A444XZB5-F1
#
_cell.length_a   1.000
_cell.length_b   1.000
_cell.length_c   1.000
_cell.angle_alpha   90.00
_cell.angle_beta   90.00
_cell.angle_gamma   90.00
#
_symmetry.space_group_name_H-M   'P 1'
#
loop_
_entity.id
_entity.type
_entity.pdbx_description
1 polymer ?
#
loop_
_entity_poly.entity_id
_entity_poly.type
_entity_poly.pdbx_seq_one_letter_code
_entity_poly.pdbx_strand_id
1 'polypeptide(L)'
;MFNEFNFLFLILVPSFLLLPLSLSEFDSIGPLLQRLDFKRAPPSVQEAAAKGVLSRLLPTHLSSFEFKIVSKDACGGDSCFLINNYNQLRQSGPEIIIRGTTAVEIASGLHWYLKYWCGAHISWAKTGGIQIASVPKPGSLPLLKDEGLIVKRPVPWNYYQNVVTSSCEY
;
A
#
# COMPACT_ATOMS: atom_id res chain seq x y z
N MET A 1 53.82 -6.41 57.93
CA MET A 1 53.23 -5.54 58.97
C MET A 1 51.94 -4.98 58.40
N PHE A 2 50.84 -5.27 59.07
CA PHE A 2 49.44 -5.01 58.70
C PHE A 2 49.20 -3.59 58.18
N ASN A 3 48.38 -3.42 57.14
CA ASN A 3 47.01 -2.96 57.37
C ASN A 3 46.13 -3.03 56.12
N GLU A 4 44.99 -3.70 56.31
CA GLU A 4 43.76 -3.57 55.54
C GLU A 4 43.31 -2.11 55.49
N PHE A 5 42.98 -1.58 54.31
CA PHE A 5 42.14 -0.39 54.19
C PHE A 5 41.08 -0.62 53.12
N ASN A 6 39.95 -1.09 53.62
CA ASN A 6 38.69 -1.23 52.92
C ASN A 6 38.14 0.18 52.65
N PHE A 7 38.12 0.62 51.39
CA PHE A 7 37.38 1.82 50.98
C PHE A 7 36.36 1.42 49.93
N LEU A 8 35.14 1.15 50.41
CA LEU A 8 33.93 1.15 49.61
C LEU A 8 33.79 2.54 48.95
N PHE A 9 34.16 2.66 47.68
CA PHE A 9 33.73 3.78 46.86
C PHE A 9 32.32 3.46 46.32
N LEU A 10 31.32 4.10 46.93
CA LEU A 10 29.96 4.18 46.45
C LEU A 10 29.95 4.65 44.99
N ILE A 11 29.59 3.75 44.06
CA ILE A 11 29.27 4.11 42.68
C ILE A 11 27.92 4.85 42.73
N LEU A 12 27.97 6.17 42.66
CA LEU A 12 26.82 7.01 42.34
C LEU A 12 26.41 6.70 40.90
N VAL A 13 25.52 5.72 40.73
CA VAL A 13 24.79 5.53 39.47
C VAL A 13 23.87 6.74 39.35
N PRO A 14 24.03 7.62 38.34
CA PRO A 14 22.99 8.59 38.08
C PRO A 14 21.82 7.77 37.57
N SER A 15 20.82 7.57 38.43
CA SER A 15 19.49 7.17 38.03
C SER A 15 18.96 8.27 37.11
N PHE A 16 19.33 8.18 35.83
CA PHE A 16 18.58 8.83 34.76
C PHE A 16 17.17 8.28 34.90
N LEU A 17 16.32 9.05 35.58
CA LEU A 17 14.89 8.99 35.44
C LEU A 17 14.64 9.23 33.96
N LEU A 18 14.66 8.15 33.17
CA LEU A 18 13.99 8.06 31.89
C LEU A 18 12.50 8.20 32.23
N LEU A 19 12.08 9.44 32.50
CA LEU A 19 10.72 9.84 32.22
C LEU A 19 10.53 9.48 30.75
N PRO A 20 9.64 8.54 30.40
CA PRO A 20 9.18 8.51 29.03
C PRO A 20 8.58 9.90 28.83
N LEU A 21 9.23 10.75 28.03
CA LEU A 21 8.47 11.76 27.33
C LEU A 21 7.49 10.95 26.50
N SER A 22 6.31 10.68 27.05
CA SER A 22 5.15 10.46 26.23
C SER A 22 4.97 11.78 25.50
N LEU A 23 5.62 11.89 24.34
CA LEU A 23 5.07 12.66 23.25
C LEU A 23 3.68 12.06 23.08
N SER A 24 2.70 12.67 23.76
CA SER A 24 1.30 12.58 23.41
C SER A 24 1.26 13.10 21.99
N GLU A 25 1.53 12.20 21.04
CA GLU A 25 1.28 12.42 19.63
C GLU A 25 -0.17 12.88 19.62
N PHE A 26 -0.39 14.13 19.22
CA PHE A 26 -1.73 14.65 19.04
C PHE A 26 -2.33 13.77 17.93
N ASP A 27 -3.01 12.69 18.32
CA ASP A 27 -3.73 11.78 17.43
C ASP A 27 -5.04 12.45 16.97
N SER A 28 -4.91 13.70 16.52
CA SER A 28 -5.97 14.52 15.94
C SER A 28 -6.53 13.88 14.67
N ILE A 29 -5.77 12.96 14.05
CA ILE A 29 -6.13 12.32 12.79
C ILE A 29 -6.88 11.00 13.01
N GLY A 30 -6.62 10.26 14.09
CA GLY A 30 -7.31 9.00 14.41
C GLY A 30 -8.83 9.08 14.26
N PRO A 31 -9.51 10.06 14.90
CA PRO A 31 -10.96 10.25 14.75
C PRO A 31 -11.41 10.52 13.31
N LEU A 32 -10.59 11.23 12.51
CA LEU A 32 -10.89 11.49 11.10
C LEU A 32 -10.75 10.20 10.27
N LEU A 33 -9.70 9.42 10.49
CA LEU A 33 -9.50 8.13 9.81
C LEU A 33 -10.62 7.15 10.12
N GLN A 34 -11.06 7.06 11.38
CA GLN A 34 -12.22 6.24 11.77
C GLN A 34 -13.49 6.69 11.05
N ARG A 35 -13.73 8.00 10.94
CA ARG A 35 -14.90 8.53 10.23
C ARG A 35 -14.84 8.25 8.73
N LEU A 36 -13.67 8.34 8.12
CA LEU A 36 -13.46 8.00 6.72
C LEU A 36 -13.67 6.50 6.47
N ASP A 37 -13.16 5.65 7.37
CA ASP A 37 -13.36 4.21 7.33
C ASP A 37 -14.84 3.84 7.48
N PHE A 38 -15.59 4.52 8.36
CA PHE A 38 -17.03 4.32 8.52
C PHE A 38 -17.83 4.75 7.27
N LYS A 39 -17.41 5.81 6.59
CA LYS A 39 -18.07 6.31 5.37
C LYS A 39 -17.63 5.59 4.10
N ARG A 40 -16.87 4.52 4.22
CA ARG A 40 -16.33 3.80 3.07
C ARG A 40 -17.46 3.20 2.22
N ALA A 41 -17.32 3.33 0.91
CA ALA A 41 -18.27 2.75 -0.04
C ALA A 41 -18.28 1.21 0.06
N PRO A 42 -19.39 0.55 -0.31
CA PRO A 42 -19.46 -0.91 -0.35
C PRO A 42 -18.38 -1.53 -1.24
N PRO A 43 -17.94 -2.77 -0.97
CA PRO A 43 -16.95 -3.49 -1.76
C PRO A 43 -17.17 -3.44 -3.27
N SER A 44 -18.40 -3.71 -3.74
CA SER A 44 -18.73 -3.73 -5.17
C SER A 44 -18.49 -2.37 -5.86
N VAL A 45 -18.79 -1.27 -5.17
CA VAL A 45 -18.57 0.10 -5.69
C VAL A 45 -17.07 0.39 -5.78
N GLN A 46 -16.30 -0.02 -4.77
CA GLN A 46 -14.85 0.14 -4.75
C GLN A 46 -14.16 -0.69 -5.86
N GLU A 47 -14.56 -1.95 -6.02
CA GLU A 47 -14.06 -2.84 -7.08
C GLU A 47 -14.41 -2.29 -8.47
N ALA A 48 -15.64 -1.81 -8.66
CA ALA A 48 -16.06 -1.18 -9.91
C ALA A 48 -15.26 0.10 -10.19
N ALA A 49 -14.99 0.93 -9.18
CA ALA A 49 -14.17 2.13 -9.33
C ALA A 49 -12.74 1.80 -9.76
N ALA A 50 -12.11 0.79 -9.14
CA ALA A 50 -10.78 0.30 -9.54
C ALA A 50 -10.80 -0.27 -10.96
N LYS A 51 -11.85 -1.02 -11.33
CA LYS A 51 -12.03 -1.52 -12.70
C LYS A 51 -12.21 -0.37 -13.72
N GLY A 52 -12.85 0.73 -13.32
CA GLY A 52 -12.92 1.95 -14.11
C GLY A 52 -11.55 2.60 -14.34
N VAL A 53 -10.65 2.58 -13.35
CA VAL A 53 -9.25 3.01 -13.51
C VAL A 53 -8.55 2.13 -14.56
N LEU A 54 -8.65 0.81 -14.42
CA LEU A 54 -8.08 -0.13 -15.40
C LEU A 54 -8.65 0.12 -16.81
N SER A 55 -9.96 0.33 -16.94
CA SER A 55 -10.61 0.58 -18.24
C SER A 55 -10.05 1.82 -18.96
N ARG A 56 -9.68 2.86 -18.22
CA ARG A 56 -9.11 4.08 -18.82
C ARG A 56 -7.65 3.90 -19.21
N LEU A 57 -6.91 3.09 -18.45
CA LEU A 57 -5.47 2.90 -18.66
C LEU A 57 -5.17 1.81 -19.71
N LEU A 58 -5.87 0.68 -19.63
CA LEU A 58 -5.68 -0.53 -20.43
C LEU A 58 -7.05 -1.14 -20.80
N PRO A 59 -7.82 -0.52 -21.72
CA PRO A 59 -9.19 -0.93 -22.02
C PRO A 59 -9.31 -2.38 -22.51
N THR A 60 -8.28 -2.91 -23.17
CA THR A 60 -8.28 -4.29 -23.68
C THR A 60 -7.97 -5.35 -22.62
N HIS A 61 -7.54 -4.95 -21.42
CA HIS A 61 -7.09 -5.87 -20.37
C HIS A 61 -8.13 -6.10 -19.27
N LEU A 62 -9.36 -5.62 -19.44
CA LEU A 62 -10.41 -5.72 -18.43
C LEU A 62 -10.75 -7.15 -17.99
N SER A 63 -10.57 -8.13 -18.88
CA SER A 63 -10.77 -9.55 -18.58
C SER A 63 -9.54 -10.22 -17.98
N SER A 64 -8.34 -9.62 -18.13
CA SER A 64 -7.08 -10.16 -17.60
C SER A 64 -6.91 -9.97 -16.10
N PHE A 65 -7.71 -9.09 -15.48
CA PHE A 65 -7.60 -8.76 -14.06
C PHE A 65 -8.91 -9.00 -13.31
N GLU A 66 -8.80 -9.58 -12.13
CA GLU A 66 -9.86 -9.61 -11.13
C GLU A 66 -9.50 -8.75 -9.93
N PHE A 67 -10.44 -7.90 -9.51
CA PHE A 67 -10.29 -7.01 -8.37
C PHE A 67 -11.23 -7.40 -7.25
N LYS A 68 -10.69 -7.46 -6.02
CA LYS A 68 -11.46 -7.86 -4.84
C LYS A 68 -11.10 -7.04 -3.61
N ILE A 69 -12.11 -6.58 -2.88
CA ILE A 69 -11.92 -6.00 -1.56
C ILE A 69 -11.77 -7.11 -0.54
N VAL A 70 -10.81 -6.95 0.37
CA VAL A 70 -10.57 -7.84 1.51
C VAL A 70 -10.62 -7.07 2.83
N SER A 71 -10.91 -7.76 3.94
CA SER A 71 -10.79 -7.15 5.26
C SER A 71 -9.31 -6.91 5.62
N LYS A 72 -9.06 -6.01 6.58
CA LYS A 72 -7.71 -5.77 7.11
C LYS A 72 -7.11 -7.02 7.77
N ASP A 73 -7.92 -8.01 8.17
CA ASP A 73 -7.43 -9.25 8.78
C ASP A 73 -6.58 -10.06 7.80
N ALA A 74 -6.95 -10.04 6.50
CA ALA A 74 -6.13 -10.63 5.43
C ALA A 74 -4.76 -9.96 5.28
N CYS A 75 -4.58 -8.78 5.88
CA CYS A 75 -3.37 -7.98 5.90
C CYS A 75 -2.74 -7.87 7.30
N GLY A 76 -3.18 -8.68 8.28
CA GLY A 76 -2.70 -8.62 9.66
C GLY A 76 -3.01 -7.29 10.35
N GLY A 77 -4.19 -6.71 10.09
CA GLY A 77 -4.68 -5.48 10.71
C GLY A 77 -4.37 -4.19 9.94
N ASP A 78 -3.48 -4.24 8.97
CA ASP A 78 -3.02 -3.08 8.21
C ASP A 78 -3.76 -2.88 6.88
N SER A 79 -3.63 -1.69 6.28
CA SER A 79 -3.98 -1.52 4.87
C SER A 79 -2.93 -2.20 3.99
N CYS A 80 -3.37 -3.04 3.05
CA CYS A 80 -2.47 -3.70 2.11
C CYS A 80 -3.13 -3.99 0.77
N PHE A 81 -2.29 -4.31 -0.23
CA PHE A 81 -2.73 -5.02 -1.42
C PHE A 81 -2.01 -6.36 -1.55
N LEU A 82 -2.70 -7.31 -2.17
CA LEU A 82 -2.19 -8.63 -2.50
C LEU A 82 -2.29 -8.86 -4.00
N ILE A 83 -1.28 -9.48 -4.59
CA ILE A 83 -1.24 -9.83 -6.01
C ILE A 83 -0.96 -11.32 -6.10
N ASN A 84 -1.80 -12.05 -6.82
CA ASN A 84 -1.58 -13.47 -7.08
C ASN A 84 -1.88 -13.78 -8.55
N ASN A 85 -1.30 -14.88 -9.04
CA ASN A 85 -1.76 -15.49 -10.28
C ASN A 85 -3.20 -16.00 -10.08
N TYR A 86 -4.07 -15.75 -11.05
CA TYR A 86 -5.34 -16.44 -11.10
C TYR A 86 -5.11 -17.92 -11.43
N ASN A 87 -5.95 -18.79 -10.88
CA ASN A 87 -5.82 -20.26 -10.90
C ASN A 87 -5.11 -20.80 -12.17
N GLN A 88 -3.85 -21.22 -12.02
CA GLN A 88 -2.99 -21.68 -13.12
C GLN A 88 -3.53 -22.90 -13.88
N LEU A 89 -4.49 -23.63 -13.30
CA LEU A 89 -5.09 -24.83 -13.88
C LEU A 89 -6.31 -24.52 -14.78
N ARG A 90 -6.82 -23.28 -14.78
CA ARG A 90 -7.94 -22.89 -15.64
C ARG A 90 -7.40 -22.18 -16.89
N GLN A 91 -7.70 -22.75 -18.06
CA GLN A 91 -7.39 -22.15 -19.36
C GLN A 91 -8.25 -20.91 -19.69
N SER A 92 -9.28 -20.62 -18.89
CA SER A 92 -10.14 -19.45 -19.07
C SER A 92 -10.35 -18.69 -17.76
N GLY A 93 -10.36 -17.37 -17.87
CA GLY A 93 -10.50 -16.45 -16.75
C GLY A 93 -9.48 -15.32 -16.79
N PRO A 94 -9.46 -14.47 -15.76
CA PRO A 94 -8.39 -13.50 -15.55
C PRO A 94 -7.03 -14.19 -15.38
N GLU A 95 -5.96 -13.43 -15.58
CA GLU A 95 -4.58 -13.90 -15.41
C GLU A 95 -4.06 -13.53 -14.03
N ILE A 96 -4.45 -12.35 -13.53
CA ILE A 96 -3.96 -11.76 -12.29
C ILE A 96 -5.15 -11.38 -11.41
N ILE A 97 -5.09 -11.74 -10.13
CA ILE A 97 -6.02 -11.26 -9.12
C ILE A 97 -5.30 -10.25 -8.22
N ILE A 98 -5.91 -9.08 -8.06
CA ILE A 98 -5.45 -8.03 -7.15
C ILE A 98 -6.49 -7.81 -6.07
N ARG A 99 -6.08 -8.08 -4.83
CA ARG A 99 -6.88 -7.86 -3.64
C ARG A 99 -6.39 -6.61 -2.92
N GLY A 100 -7.28 -5.87 -2.28
CA GLY A 100 -6.88 -4.72 -1.47
C GLY A 100 -7.88 -4.38 -0.39
N THR A 101 -7.41 -3.71 0.66
CA THR A 101 -8.28 -3.26 1.76
C THR A 101 -9.20 -2.11 1.36
N THR A 102 -8.83 -1.35 0.32
CA THR A 102 -9.69 -0.37 -0.35
C THR A 102 -9.44 -0.36 -1.86
N ALA A 103 -10.28 0.35 -2.62
CA ALA A 103 -10.05 0.61 -4.04
C ALA A 103 -8.68 1.26 -4.32
N VAL A 104 -8.17 2.08 -3.39
CA VAL A 104 -6.87 2.75 -3.53
C VAL A 104 -5.73 1.74 -3.45
N GLU A 105 -5.80 0.78 -2.51
CA GLU A 105 -4.84 -0.31 -2.42
C GLU A 105 -4.93 -1.22 -3.66
N ILE A 106 -6.12 -1.50 -4.19
CA ILE A 106 -6.26 -2.24 -5.46
C ILE A 106 -5.57 -1.48 -6.61
N ALA A 107 -5.83 -0.18 -6.75
CA ALA A 107 -5.19 0.64 -7.79
C ALA A 107 -3.66 0.74 -7.59
N SER A 108 -3.20 0.75 -6.33
CA SER A 108 -1.78 0.71 -5.99
C SER A 108 -1.15 -0.62 -6.37
N GLY A 109 -1.85 -1.73 -6.14
CA GLY A 109 -1.42 -3.07 -6.57
C GLY A 109 -1.38 -3.19 -8.10
N LEU A 110 -2.36 -2.63 -8.81
CA LEU A 110 -2.36 -2.57 -10.27
C LEU A 110 -1.13 -1.78 -10.77
N HIS A 111 -0.90 -0.59 -10.22
CA HIS A 111 0.28 0.21 -10.56
C HIS A 111 1.59 -0.53 -10.26
N TRP A 112 1.68 -1.19 -9.10
CA TRP A 112 2.84 -2.00 -8.71
C TRP A 112 3.12 -3.12 -9.71
N TYR A 113 2.09 -3.89 -10.07
CA TYR A 113 2.21 -4.97 -11.04
C TYR A 113 2.67 -4.44 -12.41
N LEU A 114 2.00 -3.40 -12.92
CA LEU A 114 2.35 -2.81 -14.21
C LEU A 114 3.80 -2.29 -14.21
N LYS A 115 4.26 -1.68 -13.12
CA LYS A 115 5.63 -1.19 -13.00
C LYS A 115 6.66 -2.32 -12.97
N TYR A 116 6.50 -3.28 -12.06
CA TYR A 116 7.56 -4.25 -11.76
C TYR A 116 7.49 -5.53 -12.59
N TRP A 117 6.31 -5.94 -13.06
CA TRP A 117 6.15 -7.12 -13.92
C TRP A 117 6.04 -6.76 -15.40
N CYS A 118 5.38 -5.65 -15.72
CA CYS A 118 5.18 -5.25 -17.13
C CYS A 118 6.15 -4.15 -17.60
N GLY A 119 7.00 -3.60 -16.73
CA GLY A 119 7.94 -2.52 -17.09
C GLY A 119 7.28 -1.21 -17.50
N ALA A 120 6.02 -0.98 -17.13
CA ALA A 120 5.28 0.22 -17.48
C ALA A 120 5.63 1.40 -16.54
N HIS A 121 5.38 2.62 -17.02
CA HIS A 121 5.56 3.86 -16.26
C HIS A 121 4.37 4.80 -16.42
N ILE A 122 3.92 5.42 -15.33
CA ILE A 122 2.77 6.32 -15.30
C ILE A 122 3.17 7.58 -14.54
N SER A 123 3.06 8.74 -15.19
CA SER A 123 3.36 10.04 -14.61
C SER A 123 2.57 11.14 -15.33
N TRP A 124 2.70 12.39 -14.89
CA TRP A 124 2.17 13.53 -15.63
C TRP A 124 2.80 13.64 -17.02
N ALA A 125 2.05 14.20 -17.97
CA ALA A 125 2.55 14.43 -19.33
C ALA A 125 3.89 15.20 -19.33
N LYS A 126 4.05 16.18 -18.44
CA LYS A 126 5.28 16.97 -18.29
C LYS A 126 6.47 16.19 -17.69
N THR A 127 6.23 15.03 -17.06
CA THR A 127 7.24 14.23 -16.36
C THR A 127 7.46 12.86 -16.99
N GLY A 128 7.10 12.69 -18.27
CA GLY A 128 7.30 11.45 -19.03
C GLY A 128 6.02 10.73 -19.43
N GLY A 129 4.85 11.19 -18.97
CA GLY A 129 3.53 10.71 -19.38
C GLY A 129 3.25 9.25 -19.02
N ILE A 130 2.38 8.63 -19.82
CA ILE A 130 1.93 7.24 -19.68
C ILE A 130 2.69 6.39 -20.71
N GLN A 131 3.54 5.49 -20.25
CA GLN A 131 4.36 4.59 -21.05
C GLN A 131 3.98 3.14 -20.73
N ILE A 132 3.06 2.59 -21.52
CA ILE A 132 2.44 1.27 -21.29
C ILE A 132 2.68 0.30 -22.46
N ALA A 133 3.53 0.67 -23.42
CA ALA A 133 3.79 -0.15 -24.61
C ALA A 133 4.44 -1.51 -24.29
N SER A 134 5.10 -1.61 -23.13
CA SER A 134 5.72 -2.85 -22.63
C SER A 134 4.70 -3.83 -22.02
N VAL A 135 3.46 -3.40 -21.76
CA VAL A 135 2.42 -4.26 -21.17
C VAL A 135 2.03 -5.34 -22.17
N PRO A 136 2.24 -6.64 -21.86
CA PRO A 136 1.89 -7.72 -22.77
C PRO A 136 0.39 -7.77 -23.07
N LYS A 137 0.03 -8.37 -24.19
CA LYS A 137 -1.38 -8.56 -24.57
C LYS A 137 -2.09 -9.47 -23.55
N PRO A 138 -3.43 -9.35 -23.41
CA PRO A 138 -4.22 -10.30 -22.66
C PRO A 138 -3.89 -11.75 -23.04
N GLY A 139 -3.72 -12.61 -22.04
CA GLY A 139 -3.29 -14.00 -22.19
C GLY A 139 -1.77 -14.20 -22.19
N SER A 140 -0.99 -13.14 -22.00
CA SER A 140 0.48 -13.19 -21.95
C SER A 140 1.06 -12.31 -20.84
N LEU A 141 0.26 -11.95 -19.84
CA LEU A 141 0.73 -11.17 -18.71
C LEU A 141 1.74 -11.98 -17.87
N PRO A 142 2.82 -11.35 -17.36
CA PRO A 142 3.87 -12.08 -16.66
C PRO A 142 3.41 -12.62 -15.31
N LEU A 143 3.43 -13.94 -15.15
CA LEU A 143 3.05 -14.60 -13.90
C LEU A 143 4.05 -14.31 -12.77
N LEU A 144 3.56 -14.24 -11.54
CA LEU A 144 4.37 -14.19 -10.34
C LEU A 144 5.06 -15.54 -10.14
N LYS A 145 6.33 -15.53 -9.71
CA LYS A 145 7.15 -16.76 -9.54
C LYS A 145 6.80 -17.56 -8.29
N ASP A 146 6.28 -16.91 -7.25
CA ASP A 146 5.98 -17.50 -5.93
C ASP A 146 4.46 -17.49 -5.65
N GLU A 147 4.04 -17.81 -4.42
CA GLU A 147 2.64 -17.89 -3.96
C GLU A 147 1.84 -16.58 -4.12
N GLY A 148 2.53 -15.47 -4.37
CA GLY A 148 1.98 -14.14 -4.58
C GLY A 148 2.80 -13.08 -3.87
N LEU A 149 2.30 -11.85 -3.89
CA LEU A 149 2.91 -10.70 -3.24
C LEU A 149 1.90 -10.07 -2.29
N ILE A 150 2.35 -9.71 -1.08
CA ILE A 150 1.60 -8.87 -0.15
C ILE A 150 2.44 -7.63 0.15
N VAL A 151 1.87 -6.45 -0.07
CA VAL A 151 2.53 -5.18 0.27
C VAL A 151 1.65 -4.40 1.23
N LYS A 152 2.14 -4.28 2.46
CA LYS A 152 1.53 -3.43 3.49
C LYS A 152 1.86 -1.96 3.23
N ARG A 153 0.89 -1.09 3.46
CA ARG A 153 1.12 0.35 3.47
C ARG A 153 1.90 0.71 4.75
N PRO A 154 3.05 1.40 4.64
CA PRO A 154 3.88 1.70 5.81
C PRO A 154 3.32 2.84 6.67
N VAL A 155 2.32 3.57 6.18
CA VAL A 155 1.73 4.74 6.82
C VAL A 155 0.20 4.62 6.92
N PRO A 156 -0.43 5.23 7.93
CA PRO A 156 -1.89 5.17 8.12
C PRO A 156 -2.69 5.98 7.09
N TRP A 157 -2.06 6.95 6.41
CA TRP A 157 -2.67 7.77 5.37
C TRP A 157 -1.61 8.30 4.40
N ASN A 158 -2.02 8.59 3.16
CA ASN A 158 -1.22 9.29 2.17
C ASN A 158 -1.97 10.56 1.77
N TYR A 159 -1.28 11.69 1.75
CA TYR A 159 -1.84 12.97 1.32
C TYR A 159 -1.16 13.45 0.06
N TYR A 160 -1.94 14.05 -0.81
CA TYR A 160 -1.49 14.67 -2.04
C TYR A 160 -2.26 15.97 -2.23
N GLN A 161 -1.63 16.95 -2.91
CA GLN A 161 -2.03 18.34 -3.12
C GLN A 161 -1.53 19.31 -2.05
N ASN A 162 -1.40 20.59 -2.43
CA ASN A 162 -1.21 21.73 -1.56
C ASN A 162 -2.37 22.72 -1.82
N VAL A 163 -2.67 23.62 -0.89
CA VAL A 163 -3.66 24.69 -1.11
C VAL A 163 -3.35 25.53 -2.35
N VAL A 164 -2.09 25.74 -2.70
CA VAL A 164 -1.71 26.51 -3.90
C VAL A 164 -1.89 25.73 -5.20
N THR A 165 -1.99 24.39 -5.14
CA THR A 165 -2.12 23.54 -6.33
C THR A 165 -3.40 23.88 -7.10
N SER A 166 -4.49 24.25 -6.42
CA SER A 166 -5.76 24.63 -7.07
C SER A 166 -5.70 25.93 -7.86
N SER A 167 -4.73 26.80 -7.60
CA SER A 167 -4.58 28.06 -8.34
C SER A 167 -3.44 28.04 -9.35
N CYS A 168 -2.43 27.17 -9.13
CA CYS A 168 -1.21 27.17 -9.93
C CYS A 168 -1.14 26.03 -10.95
N GLU A 169 -1.84 24.92 -10.71
CA GLU A 169 -1.73 23.71 -11.54
C GLU A 169 -3.05 23.23 -12.14
N TYR A 170 -4.18 23.47 -11.46
CA TYR A 170 -5.53 23.09 -11.91
C TYR A 170 -6.27 24.24 -12.60
#